data_AF-A0A1G1Z817-F1
#
_entry.id   AF-A0A1G1Z817-F1
#
_cell.length_a   1.000
_cell.length_b   1.000
_cell.length_c   1.000
_cell.angle_alpha   90.00
_cell.angle_beta   90.00
_cell.angle_gamma   90.00
#
_symmetry.space_group_name_H-M   'P 1'
#
loop_
_entity.id
_entity.type
_entity.pdbx_description
1 polymer ?
#
loop_
_entity_poly.entity_id
_entity_poly.type
_entity_poly.pdbx_seq_one_letter_code
_entity_poly.pdbx_strand_id
1 'polypeptide(L)'
;MVEYAREGKTVQVTLPDREEMLKRLKSLDIDPRVGDGLFPIIVERAAGAQFSGEGTVPLMLLAAMIDFSEESEMPQDEMRALTGKIPSLIDVLIDDEEKADRAKKSYKWMIVT
;
A
#
# COMPACT_ATOMS: atom_id res chain seq x y z
N MET A 1 -9.61 18.76 22.54
CA MET A 1 -10.53 18.87 21.40
C MET A 1 -9.70 18.66 20.16
N VAL A 2 -9.88 17.52 19.48
CA VAL A 2 -9.21 17.23 18.22
C VAL A 2 -10.10 17.85 17.14
N GLU A 3 -9.60 18.87 16.45
CA GLU A 3 -10.28 19.49 15.31
C GLU A 3 -10.41 18.45 14.19
N TYR A 4 -11.56 17.78 14.14
CA TYR A 4 -12.03 17.09 12.96
C TYR A 4 -12.67 18.11 12.01
N ALA A 5 -12.35 17.96 10.73
CA ALA A 5 -12.94 18.65 9.58
C ALA A 5 -12.51 20.10 9.31
N ARG A 6 -11.29 20.25 8.75
CA ARG A 6 -11.10 21.26 7.70
C ARG A 6 -11.68 20.69 6.39
N GLU A 7 -12.87 21.15 6.02
CA GLU A 7 -13.49 21.08 4.69
C GLU A 7 -13.17 19.86 3.80
N GLY A 8 -13.95 18.79 3.96
CA GLY A 8 -14.72 18.12 2.89
C GLY A 8 -14.11 17.83 1.50
N LYS A 9 -12.80 17.85 1.29
CA LYS A 9 -12.18 17.32 0.07
C LYS A 9 -11.59 15.95 0.38
N THR A 10 -12.33 14.90 0.04
CA THR A 10 -11.77 13.55 -0.05
C THR A 10 -10.61 13.61 -1.05
N VAL A 11 -9.38 13.54 -0.54
CA VAL A 11 -8.20 13.57 -1.39
C VAL A 11 -8.16 12.25 -2.16
N GLN A 12 -8.33 12.34 -3.48
CA GLN A 12 -8.22 11.18 -4.35
C GLN A 12 -6.76 10.86 -4.59
N VAL A 13 -6.40 9.60 -4.35
CA VAL A 13 -5.14 9.03 -4.80
C VAL A 13 -5.42 8.27 -6.08
N THR A 14 -4.68 8.62 -7.14
CA THR A 14 -4.67 7.87 -8.40
C THR A 14 -3.38 7.07 -8.42
N LEU A 15 -3.50 5.76 -8.57
CA LEU A 15 -2.34 4.90 -8.76
C LEU A 15 -2.03 4.78 -10.27
N PRO A 16 -0.78 4.47 -10.64
CA PRO A 16 -0.41 4.22 -12.03
C PRO A 16 -1.22 3.08 -12.65
N ASP A 17 -1.15 2.95 -13.98
CA ASP A 17 -1.70 1.77 -14.64
C ASP A 17 -0.96 0.49 -14.26
N ARG A 18 -1.51 -0.65 -14.67
CA ARG A 18 -0.99 -1.99 -14.36
C ARG A 18 0.48 -2.17 -14.73
N GLU A 19 0.90 -1.70 -15.91
CA GLU A 19 2.25 -1.92 -16.42
C GLU A 19 3.25 -1.08 -15.63
N GLU A 20 2.93 0.19 -15.42
CA GLU A 20 3.77 1.11 -14.67
C GLU A 20 3.84 0.73 -13.19
N MET A 21 2.73 0.31 -12.58
CA MET A 21 2.75 -0.22 -11.21
C MET A 21 3.71 -1.41 -11.08
N LEU A 22 3.61 -2.41 -11.95
CA LEU A 22 4.46 -3.60 -11.87
C LEU A 22 5.94 -3.24 -12.03
N LYS A 23 6.26 -2.32 -12.94
CA LYS A 23 7.61 -1.81 -13.15
C LYS A 23 8.16 -1.12 -11.90
N ARG A 24 7.37 -0.27 -11.25
CA ARG A 24 7.76 0.44 -10.01
C ARG A 24 7.88 -0.48 -8.80
N LEU A 25 6.98 -1.45 -8.66
CA LEU A 25 7.08 -2.45 -7.60
C LEU A 25 8.36 -3.27 -7.72
N LYS A 26 8.75 -3.66 -8.95
CA LYS A 26 9.99 -4.38 -9.23
C LYS A 26 11.28 -3.58 -8.96
N SER A 27 11.21 -2.27 -8.73
CA SER A 27 12.38 -1.49 -8.32
C SER A 27 12.66 -1.58 -6.82
N LEU A 28 11.77 -2.19 -6.03
CA LEU A 28 11.96 -2.37 -4.60
C LEU A 28 12.89 -3.54 -4.30
N ASP A 29 13.74 -3.37 -3.29
CA ASP A 29 14.55 -4.44 -2.71
C ASP A 29 13.68 -5.29 -1.76
N ILE A 30 12.90 -6.17 -2.38
CA ILE A 30 12.06 -7.21 -1.75
C ILE A 30 12.54 -8.56 -2.27
N ASP A 31 12.56 -9.59 -1.42
CA ASP A 31 12.90 -10.95 -1.83
C ASP A 31 12.13 -11.32 -3.10
N PRO A 32 12.80 -11.74 -4.20
CA PRO A 32 12.13 -12.02 -5.46
C PRO A 32 10.98 -13.01 -5.34
N ARG A 33 11.08 -14.01 -4.45
CA ARG A 33 9.99 -14.99 -4.22
C ARG A 33 8.74 -14.33 -3.64
N VAL A 34 8.93 -13.31 -2.80
CA VAL A 34 7.85 -12.51 -2.25
C VAL A 34 7.33 -11.53 -3.30
N GLY A 35 8.22 -10.81 -4.00
CA GLY A 35 7.85 -9.84 -5.02
C GLY A 35 7.05 -10.47 -6.17
N ASP A 36 7.50 -11.62 -6.67
CA ASP A 36 6.85 -12.31 -7.79
C ASP A 36 5.43 -12.81 -7.46
N GLY A 37 5.13 -13.10 -6.18
CA GLY A 37 3.78 -13.47 -5.72
C GLY A 37 2.93 -12.26 -5.29
N LEU A 38 3.50 -11.35 -4.51
CA LEU A 38 2.78 -10.21 -3.93
C LEU A 38 2.44 -9.11 -4.94
N PHE A 39 3.37 -8.77 -5.85
CA PHE A 39 3.16 -7.64 -6.76
C PHE A 39 1.99 -7.83 -7.71
N PRO A 40 1.76 -9.02 -8.30
CA PRO A 40 0.53 -9.29 -9.05
C PRO A 40 -0.75 -9.02 -8.24
N ILE A 41 -0.82 -9.46 -6.98
CA ILE A 41 -1.99 -9.27 -6.10
C ILE A 41 -2.23 -7.78 -5.84
N ILE A 42 -1.18 -7.01 -5.55
CA ILE A 42 -1.27 -5.55 -5.40
C ILE A 42 -1.82 -4.92 -6.68
N VAL A 43 -1.25 -5.28 -7.83
CA VAL A 43 -1.64 -4.73 -9.13
C VAL A 43 -3.09 -5.08 -9.46
N GLU A 44 -3.55 -6.30 -9.21
CA GLU A 44 -4.94 -6.71 -9.44
C GLU A 44 -5.93 -5.94 -8.57
N ARG A 45 -5.56 -5.66 -7.31
CA ARG A 45 -6.37 -4.88 -6.37
C ARG A 45 -6.38 -3.38 -6.66
N ALA A 46 -5.38 -2.85 -7.37
CA ALA A 46 -5.21 -1.41 -7.55
C ALA A 46 -5.31 -0.89 -8.99
N ALA A 47 -5.14 -1.74 -10.01
CA ALA A 47 -5.15 -1.31 -11.40
C ALA A 47 -6.50 -0.69 -11.78
N GLY A 48 -6.49 0.61 -12.12
CA GLY A 48 -7.68 1.36 -12.51
C GLY A 48 -8.58 1.78 -11.34
N ALA A 49 -8.19 1.53 -10.09
CA ALA A 49 -8.95 1.95 -8.92
C ALA A 49 -8.65 3.40 -8.55
N GLN A 50 -9.70 4.20 -8.37
CA GLN A 50 -9.62 5.49 -7.69
C GLN A 50 -9.83 5.26 -6.19
N PHE A 51 -8.82 5.57 -5.39
CA PHE A 51 -8.91 5.43 -3.94
C PHE A 51 -9.48 6.72 -3.35
N SER A 52 -10.68 6.61 -2.75
CA SER A 52 -11.26 7.67 -1.95
C SER A 52 -10.55 7.71 -0.60
N GLY A 53 -9.66 8.68 -0.40
CA GLY A 53 -8.99 8.91 0.87
C GLY A 53 -7.65 8.18 1.02
N GLU A 54 -6.72 8.86 1.66
CA GLU A 54 -5.32 8.45 1.84
C GLU A 54 -5.15 7.17 2.68
N GLY A 55 -6.14 6.85 3.53
CA GLY A 55 -6.16 5.62 4.33
C GLY A 55 -6.51 4.36 3.55
N THR A 56 -7.05 4.48 2.33
CA THR A 56 -7.52 3.31 1.57
C THR A 56 -6.36 2.57 0.88
N VAL A 57 -5.30 3.29 0.48
CA VAL A 57 -4.09 2.67 -0.10
C VAL A 57 -3.38 1.72 0.88
N PRO A 58 -3.03 2.12 2.12
CA PRO A 58 -2.39 1.20 3.06
C PRO A 58 -3.29 0.02 3.45
N LEU A 59 -4.62 0.21 3.51
CA LEU A 59 -5.55 -0.91 3.72
C LEU A 59 -5.54 -1.90 2.56
N MET A 60 -5.53 -1.41 1.31
CA MET A 60 -5.42 -2.26 0.13
C MET A 60 -4.11 -3.04 0.12
N LEU A 61 -2.99 -2.37 0.43
CA LEU A 61 -1.67 -3.02 0.52
C LEU A 61 -1.62 -4.09 1.62
N LEU A 62 -2.17 -3.78 2.80
CA LEU A 62 -2.24 -4.75 3.90
C LEU A 62 -3.09 -5.96 3.51
N ALA A 63 -4.24 -5.74 2.88
CA ALA A 63 -5.10 -6.83 2.45
C ALA A 63 -4.44 -7.69 1.34
N ALA A 64 -3.68 -7.08 0.42
CA ALA A 64 -2.88 -7.83 -0.55
C ALA A 64 -1.81 -8.70 0.11
N MET A 65 -1.17 -8.20 1.18
CA MET A 65 -0.20 -8.99 1.96
C MET A 65 -0.87 -10.13 2.73
N ILE A 66 -2.09 -9.93 3.25
CA ILE A 66 -2.84 -10.98 3.94
C ILE A 66 -3.18 -12.11 2.96
N ASP A 67 -3.76 -11.80 1.80
CA ASP A 67 -4.04 -12.79 0.75
C ASP A 67 -2.77 -13.58 0.39
N PHE A 68 -1.68 -12.86 0.11
CA PHE A 68 -0.40 -13.49 -0.21
C PHE A 68 0.10 -14.41 0.91
N SER A 69 -0.03 -13.98 2.17
CA SER A 69 0.41 -14.77 3.33
C SER A 69 -0.41 -16.05 3.52
N GLU A 70 -1.71 -15.99 3.23
CA GLU A 70 -2.60 -17.15 3.28
C GLU A 70 -2.28 -18.14 2.15
N GLU A 71 -2.06 -17.63 0.92
CA GLU A 71 -1.74 -18.47 -0.24
C GLU A 71 -0.34 -19.12 -0.15
N SER A 72 0.62 -18.43 0.46
CA SER A 72 2.01 -18.91 0.57
C SER A 72 2.31 -19.64 1.89
N GLU A 73 1.33 -19.79 2.77
CA GLU A 73 1.50 -20.31 4.14
C GLU A 73 2.65 -19.59 4.90
N MET A 74 2.78 -18.28 4.68
CA MET A 74 3.89 -17.48 5.21
C MET A 74 3.84 -17.41 6.74
N PRO A 75 4.98 -17.62 7.44
CA PRO A 75 5.05 -17.45 8.88
C PRO A 75 4.66 -16.03 9.35
N GLN A 76 4.00 -15.93 10.49
CA GLN A 76 3.56 -14.65 11.08
C GLN A 76 4.69 -13.62 11.25
N ASP A 77 5.89 -14.06 11.63
CA ASP A 77 7.05 -13.18 11.79
C ASP A 77 7.53 -12.61 10.45
N GLU A 78 7.48 -13.41 9.38
CA GLU A 78 7.81 -12.96 8.02
C GLU A 78 6.74 -12.00 7.50
N MET A 79 5.46 -12.29 7.74
CA MET A 79 4.36 -11.39 7.43
C MET A 79 4.51 -10.05 8.16
N ARG A 80 4.89 -10.06 9.45
CA ARG A 80 5.16 -8.83 10.20
C ARG A 80 6.31 -8.03 9.59
N ALA A 81 7.40 -8.68 9.19
CA ALA A 81 8.50 -8.02 8.50
C ALA A 81 8.07 -7.42 7.14
N LEU A 82 7.21 -8.13 6.41
CA LEU A 82 6.67 -7.70 5.12
C LEU A 82 5.76 -6.47 5.25
N THR A 83 4.91 -6.39 6.28
CA THR A 83 4.09 -5.19 6.54
C THR A 83 4.93 -3.94 6.76
N GLY A 84 6.15 -4.09 7.30
CA GLY A 84 7.13 -3.00 7.44
C GLY A 84 7.55 -2.37 6.11
N LYS A 85 7.28 -3.01 4.96
CA LYS A 85 7.56 -2.47 3.61
C LYS A 85 6.43 -1.60 3.05
N ILE A 86 5.28 -1.51 3.72
CA ILE A 86 4.14 -0.68 3.28
C ILE A 86 4.53 0.77 2.97
N PRO A 87 5.35 1.47 3.79
CA PRO A 87 5.81 2.83 3.45
C PRO A 87 6.56 2.91 2.12
N SER A 88 7.45 1.95 1.84
CA SER A 88 8.20 1.91 0.57
C SER A 88 7.31 1.59 -0.63
N LEU A 89 6.29 0.74 -0.43
CA LEU A 89 5.28 0.48 -1.45
C LEU A 89 4.46 1.73 -1.77
N ILE A 90 4.10 2.51 -0.75
CA ILE A 90 3.43 3.81 -0.92
C ILE A 90 4.30 4.78 -1.72
N ASP A 91 5.58 4.90 -1.37
CA ASP A 91 6.51 5.84 -2.02
C ASP A 91 6.69 5.55 -3.52
N VAL A 92 6.65 4.27 -3.94
CA VAL A 92 6.77 3.93 -5.37
C VAL A 92 5.44 4.00 -6.12
N LEU A 93 4.31 3.86 -5.43
CA LEU A 93 2.98 3.83 -6.06
C LEU A 93 2.29 5.21 -6.11
N ILE A 94 2.69 6.17 -5.27
CA ILE A 94 2.07 7.50 -5.21
C ILE A 94 3.12 8.56 -5.57
N ASP A 95 2.94 9.20 -6.74
CA ASP A 95 3.85 10.26 -7.22
C ASP A 95 3.72 11.57 -6.44
N ASP A 96 2.55 11.83 -5.86
CA ASP A 96 2.28 13.03 -5.08
C ASP A 96 2.83 12.87 -3.67
N GLU A 97 3.95 13.54 -3.37
CA GLU A 97 4.65 13.46 -2.08
C GLU A 97 3.73 13.77 -0.88
N GLU A 98 2.83 14.75 -1.01
CA GLU A 98 1.92 15.11 0.09
C GLU A 98 0.94 13.97 0.35
N LYS A 99 0.39 13.36 -0.71
CA LYS A 99 -0.51 12.21 -0.58
C LYS A 99 0.21 10.97 -0.06
N ALA A 100 1.44 10.72 -0.51
CA ALA A 100 2.28 9.63 -0.02
C ALA A 100 2.55 9.78 1.49
N ASP A 101 2.92 10.97 1.94
CA ASP A 101 3.16 11.26 3.35
C ASP A 101 1.93 11.08 4.22
N ARG A 102 0.76 11.51 3.72
CA ARG A 102 -0.50 11.32 4.43
C ARG A 102 -0.90 9.83 4.50
N ALA A 103 -0.75 9.07 3.41
CA ALA A 103 -1.00 7.63 3.42
C ALA A 103 -0.07 6.89 4.41
N LYS A 104 1.21 7.27 4.47
CA LYS A 104 2.17 6.74 5.47
C LYS A 104 1.76 7.08 6.90
N LYS A 105 1.27 8.30 7.16
CA LYS A 105 0.74 8.70 8.47
C LYS A 105 -0.50 7.89 8.85
N SER A 106 -1.42 7.66 7.90
CA SER A 106 -2.59 6.80 8.13
C SER A 106 -2.16 5.37 8.47
N TYR A 107 -1.21 4.79 7.74
CA TYR A 107 -0.66 3.47 8.05
C TYR A 107 -0.05 3.41 9.45
N LYS A 108 0.78 4.41 9.80
CA LYS A 108 1.37 4.50 11.14
C LYS A 108 0.31 4.51 12.24
N TRP A 109 -0.81 5.18 12.02
CA TRP A 109 -1.92 5.19 12.97
C TRP A 109 -2.52 3.78 13.14
N MET A 110 -2.78 3.07 12.03
CA MET A 110 -3.36 1.72 12.02
C MET A 110 -2.55 0.67 12.79
N ILE A 111 -1.23 0.81 12.86
CA ILE A 111 -0.34 -0.17 13.52
C ILE A 111 0.03 0.21 14.96
N VAL A 112 -0.35 1.41 15.42
CA VAL A 112 -0.04 1.91 16.78
C VAL A 112 -1.30 1.89 17.68
N THR A 113 -2.50 1.97 17.10
CA THR A 113 -3.78 1.72 17.78
C THR A 113 -4.12 0.24 17.79
#